data_AF-A0A0N9X2W0-F1
#
_entry.id   AF-A0A0N9X2W0-F1
#
_cell.length_a   1.000
_cell.length_b   1.000
_cell.length_c   1.000
_cell.angle_alpha   90.00
_cell.angle_beta   90.00
_cell.angle_gamma   90.00
#
_symmetry.space_group_name_H-M   'P 1'
#
loop_
_entity.id
_entity.type
_entity.pdbx_description
1 polymer ?
#
loop_
_entity_poly.entity_id
_entity_poly.type
_entity_poly.pdbx_seq_one_letter_code
_entity_poly.pdbx_strand_id
1 'polypeptide(L)'
;MGIETTITKVVDACEKLTQTVTDQIGKIDARMDAALGQFTAWRGAVQAKDINGRASYSQIIDLTGLSTNIFYPVWWRMPGNEQGISEILISRNYSLDSEKNPFNNNFEVHVAGLNLQMEGCGIPWNGDANFLAVKRVSQTYRETVRRVEFGMLSYVRPVTGVKPIYLNQVSGALVNSPQESGCYLRGGLSYIITKSFEAPVKYSRSDAEVELSQAVTSEYEISWKVKPFAVTAPELGTTYPENRMAYTFDNDKRYAAKGV
;
A
#
# COMPACT_ATOMS: atom_id res chain seq x y z
N MET A 1 -4.73 48.92 -61.71
CA MET A 1 -3.76 48.44 -60.69
C MET A 1 -3.02 47.27 -61.31
N GLY A 2 -1.72 47.42 -61.57
CA GLY A 2 -0.93 46.42 -62.27
C GLY A 2 -0.49 45.27 -61.35
N ILE A 3 -0.17 44.13 -61.94
CA ILE A 3 0.39 42.95 -61.24
C ILE A 3 1.58 43.33 -60.36
N GLU A 4 2.42 44.26 -60.80
CA GLU A 4 3.57 44.77 -60.05
C GLU A 4 3.14 45.40 -58.71
N THR A 5 2.07 46.20 -58.69
CA THR A 5 1.56 46.81 -57.46
C THR A 5 1.02 45.76 -56.48
N THR A 6 0.48 44.65 -56.99
CA THR A 6 0.00 43.53 -56.16
C THR A 6 1.16 42.72 -55.61
N ILE A 7 2.20 42.47 -56.40
CA ILE A 7 3.42 41.77 -55.97
C ILE A 7 4.09 42.54 -54.83
N THR A 8 4.26 43.86 -54.95
CA THR A 8 4.86 44.68 -53.89
C THR A 8 4.09 44.57 -52.57
N LYS A 9 2.74 44.64 -52.61
CA LYS A 9 1.92 44.50 -51.40
C LYS A 9 2.03 43.13 -50.73
N VAL A 10 2.19 42.07 -51.51
CA VAL A 10 2.37 40.71 -50.97
C VAL A 10 3.75 40.57 -50.33
N VAL A 11 4.79 41.11 -50.96
CA VAL A 11 6.15 41.12 -50.42
C VAL A 11 6.19 41.88 -49.08
N ASP A 12 5.63 43.09 -49.01
CA ASP A 12 5.56 43.88 -47.77
C ASP A 12 4.80 43.14 -46.65
N ALA A 13 3.71 42.43 -46.99
CA ALA A 13 2.94 41.63 -46.04
C ALA A 13 3.73 40.41 -45.54
N CYS A 14 4.47 39.73 -46.42
CA CYS A 14 5.34 38.62 -46.06
C CYS A 14 6.50 39.06 -45.18
N GLU A 15 7.13 40.20 -45.46
CA GLU A 15 8.18 40.80 -44.62
C GLU A 15 7.63 41.15 -43.22
N LYS A 16 6.45 41.76 -43.15
CA LYS A 16 5.77 42.09 -41.89
C LYS A 16 5.38 40.85 -41.09
N LEU A 17 4.89 39.80 -41.76
CA LEU A 17 4.59 38.53 -41.11
C LEU A 17 5.86 37.86 -40.58
N THR A 18 6.93 37.86 -41.37
CA THR A 18 8.23 37.30 -40.97
C THR A 18 8.79 38.03 -39.75
N GLN A 19 8.71 39.36 -39.73
CA GLN A 19 9.11 40.15 -38.56
C GLN A 19 8.24 39.82 -37.34
N THR A 20 6.92 39.74 -37.52
CA THR A 20 5.99 39.42 -36.43
C THR A 20 6.26 38.03 -35.85
N VAL A 21 6.49 37.03 -36.69
CA VAL A 21 6.83 35.67 -36.27
C VAL A 21 8.14 35.66 -35.51
N THR A 22 9.17 36.36 -36.02
CA THR A 22 10.48 36.48 -35.37
C THR A 22 10.36 37.13 -33.97
N ASP A 23 9.60 38.22 -33.86
CA ASP A 23 9.37 38.91 -32.59
C ASP A 23 8.60 38.05 -31.58
N GLN A 24 7.63 37.25 -32.05
CA GLN A 24 6.85 36.36 -31.20
C GLN A 24 7.67 35.16 -30.73
N ILE A 25 8.50 34.58 -31.59
CA ILE A 25 9.45 33.52 -31.22
C ILE A 25 10.38 34.03 -30.12
N GLY A 26 10.97 35.21 -30.29
CA GLY A 26 11.84 35.81 -29.27
C GLY A 26 11.13 36.05 -27.93
N LYS A 27 9.84 36.41 -27.94
CA LYS A 27 9.03 36.54 -26.71
C LYS A 27 8.71 35.20 -26.06
N ILE A 28 8.48 34.16 -26.84
CA ILE A 28 8.24 32.80 -26.34
C ILE A 28 9.50 32.26 -25.67
N ASP A 29 10.64 32.38 -26.34
CA ASP A 29 11.92 31.91 -25.82
C ASP A 29 12.26 32.61 -24.49
N ALA A 30 12.11 33.94 -24.43
CA ALA A 30 12.34 34.69 -23.20
C ALA A 30 11.40 34.27 -22.04
N ARG A 31 10.14 33.95 -22.34
CA ARG A 31 9.19 33.44 -21.33
C ARG A 31 9.53 32.03 -20.88
N MET A 32 9.96 31.17 -21.81
CA MET A 32 10.37 29.80 -21.52
C MET A 32 11.61 29.80 -20.62
N ASP A 33 12.60 30.62 -20.92
CA ASP A 33 13.82 30.75 -20.13
C ASP A 33 13.52 31.29 -18.72
N ALA A 34 12.64 32.29 -18.62
CA ALA A 34 12.20 32.80 -17.32
C ALA A 34 11.45 31.74 -16.48
N ALA A 35 10.55 30.99 -17.10
CA ALA A 35 9.81 29.91 -16.44
C ALA A 35 10.74 28.76 -16.00
N LEU A 36 11.69 28.37 -16.86
CA LEU A 36 12.68 27.36 -16.56
C LEU A 36 13.60 27.80 -15.41
N GLY A 37 14.01 29.08 -15.41
CA GLY A 37 14.78 29.68 -14.33
C GLY A 37 14.02 29.67 -13.00
N GLN A 38 12.74 30.08 -13.01
CA GLN A 38 11.87 30.04 -11.83
C GLN A 38 11.67 28.61 -11.30
N PHE A 39 11.43 27.64 -12.19
CA PHE A 39 11.29 26.24 -11.81
C PHE A 39 12.58 25.66 -11.22
N THR A 40 13.73 25.94 -11.84
CA THR A 40 15.03 25.45 -11.36
C THR A 40 15.39 26.07 -10.02
N ALA A 41 15.12 27.36 -9.83
CA ALA A 41 15.30 28.05 -8.56
C ALA A 41 14.36 27.49 -7.48
N TRP A 42 13.08 27.31 -7.79
CA TRP A 42 12.11 26.69 -6.86
C TRP A 42 12.54 25.27 -6.49
N ARG A 43 12.90 24.44 -7.47
CA ARG A 43 13.37 23.06 -7.23
C ARG A 43 14.65 23.01 -6.38
N GLY A 44 15.57 23.96 -6.57
CA GLY A 44 16.81 24.05 -5.80
C GLY A 44 16.62 24.61 -4.38
N ALA A 45 15.55 25.39 -4.14
CA ALA A 45 15.32 26.10 -2.89
C ALA A 45 14.17 25.53 -2.03
N VAL A 46 13.26 24.72 -2.61
CA VAL A 46 12.11 24.18 -1.88
C VAL A 46 12.57 23.22 -0.79
N GLN A 47 12.05 23.43 0.43
CA GLN A 47 12.29 22.55 1.57
C GLN A 47 10.97 21.91 2.02
N ALA A 48 11.02 20.78 2.72
CA ALA A 48 9.82 20.08 3.17
C ALA A 48 8.90 20.94 4.07
N LYS A 49 9.45 21.90 4.82
CA LYS A 49 8.68 22.89 5.61
C LYS A 49 7.83 23.84 4.76
N ASP A 50 8.18 23.99 3.48
CA ASP A 50 7.49 24.85 2.51
C ASP A 50 6.41 24.05 1.74
N ILE A 51 6.26 22.74 2.02
CA ILE A 51 5.28 21.82 1.46
C ILE A 51 4.50 21.16 2.62
N ASN A 52 3.35 21.72 2.98
CA ASN A 52 2.46 21.13 4.01
C ASN A 52 1.63 19.96 3.45
N GLY A 53 2.31 18.89 3.00
CA GLY A 53 1.66 17.67 2.48
C GLY A 53 1.92 16.46 3.38
N ARG A 54 0.90 15.65 3.65
CA ARG A 54 1.09 14.30 4.22
C ARG A 54 1.57 13.39 3.11
N ALA A 55 2.69 12.69 3.32
CA ALA A 55 3.22 11.76 2.33
C ALA A 55 2.19 10.66 2.01
N SER A 56 2.10 10.27 0.74
CA SER A 56 1.23 9.20 0.25
C SER A 56 2.02 8.34 -0.72
N TYR A 57 2.18 7.06 -0.37
CA TYR A 57 2.91 6.08 -1.16
C TYR A 57 1.95 5.00 -1.62
N SER A 58 2.01 4.65 -2.90
CA SER A 58 1.19 3.58 -3.48
C SER A 58 2.02 2.39 -3.93
N GLN A 59 1.48 1.19 -3.74
CA GLN A 59 2.09 -0.07 -4.13
C GLN A 59 0.99 -1.03 -4.61
N ILE A 60 1.30 -1.87 -5.59
CA ILE A 60 0.45 -2.99 -5.99
C ILE A 60 1.00 -4.28 -5.38
N ILE A 61 0.12 -5.07 -4.77
CA ILE A 61 0.38 -6.46 -4.41
C ILE A 61 -0.35 -7.34 -5.42
N ASP A 62 0.41 -8.02 -6.28
CA ASP A 62 -0.15 -8.93 -7.28
C ASP A 62 -0.13 -10.36 -6.73
N LEU A 63 -1.32 -10.92 -6.47
CA LEU A 63 -1.52 -12.34 -6.14
C LEU A 63 -2.29 -13.06 -7.26
N THR A 64 -2.40 -12.48 -8.45
CA THR A 64 -3.07 -13.13 -9.59
C THR A 64 -2.31 -14.35 -10.07
N GLY A 65 -3.02 -15.32 -10.65
CA GLY A 65 -2.47 -16.63 -11.00
C GLY A 65 -2.23 -17.58 -9.82
N LEU A 66 -2.41 -17.11 -8.58
CA LEU A 66 -2.40 -17.95 -7.39
C LEU A 66 -3.81 -18.49 -7.09
N SER A 67 -3.90 -19.55 -6.30
CA SER A 67 -5.18 -20.16 -5.92
C SER A 67 -6.08 -19.19 -5.14
N THR A 68 -7.34 -19.06 -5.58
CA THR A 68 -8.38 -18.30 -4.88
C THR A 68 -8.91 -19.00 -3.63
N ASN A 69 -8.45 -20.22 -3.33
CA ASN A 69 -8.76 -20.92 -2.08
C ASN A 69 -7.68 -20.76 -1.02
N ILE A 70 -6.68 -19.90 -1.28
CA ILE A 70 -5.54 -19.67 -0.41
C ILE A 70 -5.45 -18.17 -0.07
N PHE A 71 -5.07 -17.89 1.16
CA PHE A 71 -4.79 -16.58 1.71
C PHE A 71 -3.29 -16.43 1.96
N TYR A 72 -2.68 -15.42 1.34
CA TYR A 72 -1.24 -15.19 1.33
C TYR A 72 -0.84 -14.08 2.31
N PRO A 73 0.30 -14.23 3.00
CA PRO A 73 0.73 -13.29 4.01
C PRO A 73 1.18 -11.95 3.40
N VAL A 74 0.74 -10.86 4.03
CA VAL A 74 1.12 -9.48 3.72
C VAL A 74 1.45 -8.78 5.03
N TRP A 75 2.60 -8.12 5.11
CA TRP A 75 3.11 -7.58 6.36
C TRP A 75 3.87 -6.26 6.18
N TRP A 76 3.93 -5.48 7.25
CA TRP A 76 4.55 -4.16 7.26
C TRP A 76 5.04 -3.79 8.66
N ARG A 77 5.88 -2.76 8.72
CA ARG A 77 6.26 -2.10 9.97
C ARG A 77 5.82 -0.65 9.90
N MET A 78 4.95 -0.23 10.81
CA MET A 78 4.59 1.19 10.92
C MET A 78 5.72 1.94 11.64
N PRO A 79 6.04 3.17 11.23
CA PRO A 79 6.93 4.05 11.98
C PRO A 79 6.45 4.26 13.42
N GLY A 80 7.40 4.46 14.34
CA GLY A 80 7.14 4.75 15.75
C GLY A 80 6.63 6.17 16.02
N ASN A 81 6.43 6.49 17.29
CA ASN A 81 5.73 7.70 17.75
C ASN A 81 6.35 9.02 17.29
N GLU A 82 7.66 9.04 17.02
CA GLU A 82 8.36 10.23 16.51
C GLU A 82 7.84 10.70 15.14
N GLN A 83 7.21 9.80 14.37
CA GLN A 83 6.62 10.11 13.06
C GLN A 83 5.08 10.25 13.13
N GLY A 84 4.50 10.15 14.33
CA GLY A 84 3.07 10.24 14.56
C GLY A 84 2.26 9.06 14.00
N ILE A 85 0.95 9.27 13.85
CA ILE A 85 0.02 8.23 13.38
C ILE A 85 0.22 7.99 11.89
N SER A 86 0.44 6.72 11.57
CA SER A 86 0.54 6.22 10.20
C SER A 86 -0.77 5.58 9.75
N GLU A 87 -1.05 5.68 8.46
CA GLU A 87 -2.21 5.08 7.81
C GLU A 87 -1.79 4.09 6.75
N ILE A 88 -2.59 3.04 6.59
CA ILE A 88 -2.50 2.08 5.49
C ILE A 88 -3.91 1.70 5.04
N LEU A 89 -4.14 1.83 3.73
CA LEU A 89 -5.34 1.43 3.02
C LEU A 89 -4.98 0.27 2.09
N ILE A 90 -5.69 -0.84 2.22
CA ILE A 90 -5.67 -1.95 1.26
C ILE A 90 -7.01 -1.96 0.56
N SER A 91 -7.01 -1.83 -0.76
CA SER A 91 -8.23 -1.68 -1.53
C SER A 91 -8.18 -2.40 -2.86
N ARG A 92 -9.37 -2.73 -3.37
CA ARG A 92 -9.57 -3.13 -4.76
C ARG A 92 -10.98 -2.75 -5.19
N ASN A 93 -11.12 -2.30 -6.44
CA ASN A 93 -12.43 -2.22 -7.07
C ASN A 93 -12.97 -3.64 -7.31
N TYR A 94 -14.29 -3.82 -7.21
CA TYR A 94 -14.91 -5.13 -7.35
C TYR A 94 -14.70 -5.80 -8.71
N SER A 95 -14.45 -5.03 -9.78
CA SER A 95 -14.26 -5.54 -11.14
C SER A 95 -12.81 -5.72 -11.57
N LEU A 96 -11.87 -5.34 -10.69
CA LEU A 96 -10.46 -5.52 -10.95
C LEU A 96 -10.14 -7.01 -11.12
N ASP A 97 -9.35 -7.34 -12.14
CA ASP A 97 -8.97 -8.70 -12.57
C ASP A 97 -10.14 -9.55 -13.15
N SER A 98 -11.30 -8.97 -13.47
CA SER A 98 -12.44 -9.71 -14.05
C SER A 98 -12.10 -10.39 -15.37
N GLU A 99 -11.24 -9.78 -16.18
CA GLU A 99 -10.74 -10.33 -17.44
C GLU A 99 -9.90 -11.59 -17.25
N LYS A 100 -9.32 -11.78 -16.06
CA LYS A 100 -8.50 -12.94 -15.70
C LYS A 100 -9.35 -14.11 -15.18
N ASN A 101 -10.66 -13.90 -14.98
CA ASN A 101 -11.61 -14.90 -14.48
C ASN A 101 -11.09 -15.72 -13.28
N PRO A 102 -10.62 -15.07 -12.19
CA PRO A 102 -9.85 -15.75 -11.15
C PRO A 102 -10.65 -16.82 -10.39
N PHE A 103 -11.98 -16.72 -10.39
CA PHE A 103 -12.88 -17.67 -9.75
C PHE A 103 -13.53 -18.66 -10.73
N ASN A 104 -13.13 -18.68 -12.00
CA ASN A 104 -13.73 -19.51 -13.05
C ASN A 104 -15.27 -19.40 -13.10
N ASN A 105 -15.80 -18.19 -12.93
CA ASN A 105 -17.22 -17.88 -12.78
C ASN A 105 -17.81 -17.23 -14.03
N ASN A 106 -17.42 -17.74 -15.21
CA ASN A 106 -17.90 -17.25 -16.52
C ASN A 106 -17.68 -15.74 -16.74
N PHE A 107 -16.49 -15.22 -16.36
CA PHE A 107 -16.10 -13.82 -16.57
C PHE A 107 -17.08 -12.79 -15.96
N GLU A 108 -17.67 -13.12 -14.81
CA GLU A 108 -18.51 -12.18 -14.05
C GLU A 108 -17.72 -10.92 -13.69
N VAL A 109 -18.27 -9.75 -14.01
CA VAL A 109 -17.64 -8.45 -13.70
C VAL A 109 -17.53 -8.21 -12.20
N HIS A 110 -18.38 -8.82 -11.38
CA HIS A 110 -18.35 -8.69 -9.93
C HIS A 110 -17.43 -9.76 -9.29
N VAL A 111 -16.13 -9.48 -9.25
CA VAL A 111 -15.10 -10.39 -8.73
C VAL A 111 -15.04 -10.34 -7.21
N ALA A 112 -14.51 -9.26 -6.64
CA ALA A 112 -14.37 -9.07 -5.20
C ALA A 112 -13.96 -7.63 -4.88
N GLY A 113 -14.69 -6.95 -4.00
CA GLY A 113 -14.36 -5.60 -3.55
C GLY A 113 -13.70 -5.61 -2.16
N LEU A 114 -12.73 -4.70 -1.93
CA LEU A 114 -12.12 -4.48 -0.61
C LEU A 114 -11.93 -3.00 -0.35
N ASN A 115 -12.29 -2.58 0.85
CA ASN A 115 -11.88 -1.33 1.47
C ASN A 115 -11.48 -1.59 2.92
N LEU A 116 -10.19 -1.85 3.15
CA LEU A 116 -9.60 -2.04 4.47
C LEU A 116 -8.76 -0.81 4.83
N GLN A 117 -9.23 -0.04 5.80
CA GLN A 117 -8.56 1.15 6.32
C GLN A 117 -8.04 0.87 7.71
N MET A 118 -6.75 1.13 7.92
CA MET A 118 -6.10 0.96 9.20
C MET A 118 -5.28 2.20 9.53
N GLU A 119 -5.16 2.46 10.83
CA GLU A 119 -4.21 3.42 11.37
C GLU A 119 -3.46 2.79 12.53
N GLY A 120 -2.28 3.30 12.81
CA GLY A 120 -1.48 2.79 13.90
C GLY A 120 -0.18 3.55 14.06
N CYS A 121 0.61 3.08 15.01
CA CYS A 121 1.93 3.61 15.29
C CYS A 121 2.81 2.52 15.88
N GLY A 122 4.02 2.40 15.35
CA GLY A 122 5.04 1.46 15.78
C GLY A 122 4.74 -0.01 15.47
N ILE A 123 5.45 -0.86 16.20
CA ILE A 123 5.39 -2.32 16.16
C ILE A 123 5.22 -2.83 17.60
N PRO A 124 4.72 -4.06 17.86
CA PRO A 124 4.48 -4.53 19.22
C PRO A 124 5.71 -4.47 20.15
N TRP A 125 6.92 -4.68 19.61
CA TRP A 125 8.18 -4.56 20.35
C TRP A 125 8.68 -3.12 20.50
N ASN A 126 7.92 -2.13 20.01
CA ASN A 126 8.26 -0.74 20.26
C ASN A 126 8.00 -0.42 21.74
N GLY A 127 8.92 0.30 22.40
CA GLY A 127 8.80 0.65 23.82
C GLY A 127 7.77 1.75 24.11
N ASP A 128 7.22 2.38 23.07
CA ASP A 128 6.28 3.50 23.18
C ASP A 128 4.81 3.05 23.13
N ALA A 129 3.89 4.02 23.28
CA ALA A 129 2.45 3.82 23.08
C ALA A 129 2.12 3.46 21.62
N ASN A 130 2.22 2.18 21.30
CA ASN A 130 2.07 1.59 19.98
C ASN A 130 0.67 0.97 19.80
N PHE A 131 0.17 0.96 18.57
CA PHE A 131 -1.12 0.33 18.27
C PHE A 131 -1.32 0.08 16.78
N LEU A 132 -2.31 -0.76 16.47
CA LEU A 132 -2.95 -0.85 15.16
C LEU A 132 -4.45 -0.96 15.38
N ALA A 133 -5.22 -0.12 14.70
CA ALA A 133 -6.68 -0.11 14.74
C ALA A 133 -7.24 -0.29 13.33
N VAL A 134 -8.30 -1.09 13.22
CA VAL A 134 -9.04 -1.24 11.97
C VAL A 134 -10.13 -0.17 11.94
N LYS A 135 -9.88 0.90 11.17
CA LYS A 135 -10.87 1.97 10.98
C LYS A 135 -12.08 1.45 10.23
N ARG A 136 -11.88 0.71 9.14
CA ARG A 136 -12.97 0.14 8.32
C ARG A 136 -12.52 -1.15 7.67
N VAL A 137 -13.44 -2.10 7.56
CA VAL A 137 -13.27 -3.29 6.73
C VAL A 137 -14.60 -3.56 6.02
N SER A 138 -14.62 -3.36 4.71
CA SER A 138 -15.77 -3.68 3.87
C SER A 138 -15.32 -4.56 2.72
N GLN A 139 -16.01 -5.70 2.58
CA GLN A 139 -15.73 -6.72 1.58
C GLN A 139 -17.03 -7.01 0.84
N THR A 140 -17.00 -7.01 -0.49
CA THR A 140 -18.20 -7.28 -1.31
C THR A 140 -17.96 -8.42 -2.27
N TYR A 141 -19.03 -9.15 -2.58
CA TYR A 141 -19.09 -10.33 -3.47
C TYR A 141 -18.34 -11.55 -2.94
N ARG A 142 -17.05 -11.41 -2.65
CA ARG A 142 -16.19 -12.46 -2.15
C ARG A 142 -15.26 -11.89 -1.10
N GLU A 143 -14.96 -12.72 -0.12
CA GLU A 143 -13.96 -12.43 0.89
C GLU A 143 -12.58 -12.22 0.25
N THR A 144 -11.81 -11.27 0.76
CA THR A 144 -10.55 -10.80 0.21
C THR A 144 -9.44 -10.62 1.25
N VAL A 145 -9.78 -10.40 2.53
CA VAL A 145 -8.83 -10.22 3.63
C VAL A 145 -9.25 -10.95 4.91
N ARG A 146 -8.25 -11.46 5.62
CA ARG A 146 -8.35 -12.11 6.93
C ARG A 146 -7.24 -11.66 7.86
N ARG A 147 -7.49 -11.81 9.16
CA ARG A 147 -6.48 -11.77 10.23
C ARG A 147 -5.53 -10.56 10.16
N VAL A 148 -6.09 -9.38 10.03
CA VAL A 148 -5.42 -8.11 10.35
C VAL A 148 -5.06 -8.10 11.83
N GLU A 149 -3.77 -8.08 12.15
CA GLU A 149 -3.27 -8.17 13.52
C GLU A 149 -2.08 -7.23 13.78
N PHE A 150 -2.05 -6.66 15.00
CA PHE A 150 -0.89 -5.98 15.54
C PHE A 150 0.10 -7.04 16.04
N GLY A 151 1.07 -7.36 15.19
CA GLY A 151 1.88 -8.54 15.33
C GLY A 151 1.40 -9.67 14.42
N MET A 152 2.06 -9.85 13.28
CA MET A 152 1.69 -10.81 12.25
C MET A 152 1.80 -12.24 12.78
N LEU A 153 0.75 -13.04 12.60
CA LEU A 153 0.77 -14.45 12.92
C LEU A 153 1.92 -15.17 12.20
N SER A 154 2.78 -15.82 12.96
CA SER A 154 4.04 -16.39 12.51
C SER A 154 4.37 -17.70 13.22
N TYR A 155 5.08 -18.58 12.51
CA TYR A 155 5.74 -19.74 13.06
C TYR A 155 7.11 -19.37 13.61
N VAL A 156 7.43 -19.91 14.77
CA VAL A 156 8.73 -19.76 15.40
C VAL A 156 9.69 -20.78 14.83
N ARG A 157 10.89 -20.35 14.42
CA ARG A 157 11.98 -21.23 13.99
C ARG A 157 13.29 -20.83 14.68
N PRO A 158 14.19 -21.78 14.96
CA PRO A 158 15.58 -21.45 15.25
C PRO A 158 16.23 -20.81 14.01
N VAL A 159 17.24 -19.97 14.23
CA VAL A 159 18.02 -19.38 13.14
C VAL A 159 19.17 -20.32 12.78
N THR A 160 19.95 -20.72 13.78
CA THR A 160 21.13 -21.58 13.62
C THR A 160 20.99 -22.93 14.33
N GLY A 161 20.11 -23.03 15.32
CA GLY A 161 19.95 -24.20 16.19
C GLY A 161 20.97 -24.28 17.33
N VAL A 162 21.88 -23.30 17.46
CA VAL A 162 22.96 -23.32 18.47
C VAL A 162 22.52 -22.68 19.79
N LYS A 163 21.55 -21.74 19.73
CA LYS A 163 21.05 -20.98 20.89
C LYS A 163 19.62 -21.41 21.22
N PRO A 164 19.19 -21.24 22.49
CA PRO A 164 17.78 -21.43 22.82
C PRO A 164 16.92 -20.44 22.03
N ILE A 165 15.74 -20.89 21.64
CA ILE A 165 14.75 -20.01 21.01
C ILE A 165 14.29 -18.97 22.04
N TYR A 166 14.09 -17.71 21.64
CA TYR A 166 13.60 -16.65 22.52
C TYR A 166 12.40 -17.10 23.37
N LEU A 167 12.44 -16.79 24.68
CA LEU A 167 11.48 -17.24 25.69
C LEU A 167 11.28 -18.77 25.77
N ASN A 168 12.27 -19.56 25.34
CA ASN A 168 12.21 -21.02 25.27
C ASN A 168 10.99 -21.54 24.48
N GLN A 169 10.57 -20.81 23.45
CA GLN A 169 9.46 -21.22 22.60
C GLN A 169 9.79 -22.51 21.83
N VAL A 170 8.76 -23.29 21.55
CA VAL A 170 8.89 -24.53 20.76
C VAL A 170 8.98 -24.18 19.28
N SER A 171 9.97 -24.73 18.57
CA SER A 171 10.05 -24.59 17.10
C SER A 171 8.78 -25.12 16.45
N GLY A 172 8.16 -24.30 15.59
CA GLY A 172 6.88 -24.57 14.95
C GLY A 172 5.67 -24.10 15.75
N ALA A 173 5.87 -23.53 16.94
CA ALA A 173 4.80 -22.84 17.64
C ALA A 173 4.30 -21.66 16.81
N LEU A 174 2.99 -21.45 16.85
CA LEU A 174 2.30 -20.37 16.18
C LEU A 174 2.12 -19.22 17.18
N VAL A 175 2.74 -18.07 16.90
CA VAL A 175 2.77 -16.89 17.78
C VAL A 175 2.60 -15.62 16.95
N ASN A 176 2.43 -14.47 17.59
CA ASN A 176 2.47 -13.18 16.89
C ASN A 176 3.92 -12.67 16.84
N SER A 177 4.39 -12.28 15.66
CA SER A 177 5.67 -11.57 15.54
C SER A 177 5.58 -10.23 16.25
N PRO A 178 6.53 -9.87 17.12
CA PRO A 178 6.50 -8.58 17.78
C PRO A 178 7.09 -7.46 16.90
N GLN A 179 7.57 -7.77 15.70
CA GLN A 179 8.27 -6.81 14.83
C GLN A 179 7.47 -6.33 13.64
N GLU A 180 6.41 -7.03 13.22
CA GLU A 180 5.62 -6.67 12.04
C GLU A 180 4.14 -6.76 12.35
N SER A 181 3.37 -5.82 11.83
CA SER A 181 1.93 -6.00 11.67
C SER A 181 1.64 -6.69 10.35
N GLY A 182 0.47 -7.28 10.20
CA GLY A 182 0.12 -7.92 8.94
C GLY A 182 -1.32 -8.34 8.83
N CYS A 183 -1.62 -8.91 7.66
CA CYS A 183 -2.87 -9.55 7.33
C CYS A 183 -2.64 -10.65 6.29
N TYR A 184 -3.70 -11.37 5.96
CA TYR A 184 -3.69 -12.31 4.86
C TYR A 184 -4.65 -11.88 3.77
N LEU A 185 -4.17 -11.84 2.52
CA LEU A 185 -4.94 -11.47 1.34
C LEU A 185 -5.21 -12.68 0.45
N ARG A 186 -6.42 -12.77 -0.09
CA ARG A 186 -6.83 -13.88 -0.95
C ARG A 186 -6.02 -13.93 -2.25
N GLY A 187 -5.61 -15.13 -2.64
CA GLY A 187 -4.96 -15.38 -3.93
C GLY A 187 -5.89 -15.19 -5.12
N GLY A 188 -5.30 -15.11 -6.31
CA GLY A 188 -6.01 -14.88 -7.58
C GLY A 188 -6.35 -13.42 -7.85
N LEU A 189 -5.85 -12.49 -7.03
CA LEU A 189 -6.38 -11.13 -6.89
C LEU A 189 -5.24 -10.08 -6.78
N SER A 190 -5.39 -8.92 -7.43
CA SER A 190 -4.46 -7.76 -7.31
C SER A 190 -4.95 -6.70 -6.31
N TYR A 191 -4.11 -6.21 -5.41
CA TYR A 191 -4.50 -5.25 -4.37
C TYR A 191 -3.73 -3.94 -4.50
N ILE A 192 -4.41 -2.83 -4.25
CA ILE A 192 -3.81 -1.50 -4.22
C ILE A 192 -3.61 -1.10 -2.76
N ILE A 193 -2.36 -0.82 -2.42
CA ILE A 193 -1.93 -0.35 -1.11
C ILE A 193 -1.63 1.14 -1.21
N THR A 194 -2.22 1.94 -0.32
CA THR A 194 -1.87 3.35 -0.14
C THR A 194 -1.52 3.59 1.32
N LYS A 195 -0.39 4.23 1.60
CA LYS A 195 0.13 4.38 2.96
C LYS A 195 0.79 5.73 3.18
N SER A 196 0.85 6.18 4.44
CA SER A 196 1.46 7.45 4.81
C SER A 196 2.93 7.38 5.23
N PHE A 197 3.60 6.24 5.01
CA PHE A 197 4.98 5.99 5.39
C PHE A 197 5.77 5.37 4.23
N GLU A 198 7.08 5.59 4.16
CA GLU A 198 7.89 5.21 3.00
C GLU A 198 8.15 3.70 2.91
N ALA A 199 8.40 3.03 4.04
CA ALA A 199 8.75 1.61 4.08
C ALA A 199 7.72 0.73 3.33
N PRO A 200 8.16 -0.20 2.48
CA PRO A 200 7.26 -0.97 1.62
C PRO A 200 6.42 -1.96 2.43
N VAL A 201 5.25 -2.30 1.90
CA VAL A 201 4.46 -3.44 2.39
C VAL A 201 5.02 -4.69 1.73
N LYS A 202 5.44 -5.66 2.53
CA LYS A 202 6.00 -6.92 2.04
C LYS A 202 4.90 -7.96 1.89
N TYR A 203 5.11 -8.90 0.98
CA TYR A 203 4.19 -10.01 0.74
C TYR A 203 4.96 -11.22 0.19
N SER A 204 4.36 -12.40 0.28
CA SER A 204 4.89 -13.62 -0.33
C SER A 204 3.84 -14.29 -1.21
N ARG A 205 4.28 -14.76 -2.39
CA ARG A 205 3.51 -15.63 -3.29
C ARG A 205 3.87 -17.12 -3.12
N SER A 206 4.80 -17.43 -2.23
CA SER A 206 5.32 -18.78 -2.01
C SER A 206 4.37 -19.60 -1.13
N ASP A 207 4.21 -20.87 -1.46
CA ASP A 207 3.52 -21.86 -0.62
C ASP A 207 4.36 -22.34 0.58
N ALA A 208 5.66 -22.03 0.58
CA ALA A 208 6.58 -22.38 1.66
C ALA A 208 6.61 -21.33 2.79
N GLU A 209 7.19 -21.71 3.92
CA GLU A 209 7.53 -20.75 4.98
C GLU A 209 8.54 -19.72 4.49
N VAL A 210 8.21 -18.44 4.63
CA VAL A 210 9.06 -17.30 4.30
C VAL A 210 9.41 -16.55 5.56
N GLU A 211 10.67 -16.16 5.69
CA GLU A 211 11.11 -15.37 6.82
C GLU A 211 10.50 -13.96 6.79
N LEU A 212 9.87 -13.62 7.91
CA LEU A 212 9.30 -12.31 8.18
C LEU A 212 10.38 -11.38 8.75
N SER A 213 11.02 -11.85 9.83
CA SER A 213 12.10 -11.21 10.56
C SER A 213 12.81 -12.22 11.46
N GLN A 214 13.97 -11.83 11.98
CA GLN A 214 14.72 -12.62 12.95
C GLN A 214 15.36 -11.73 14.01
N ALA A 215 15.72 -12.31 15.14
CA ALA A 215 16.54 -11.71 16.18
C ALA A 215 17.56 -12.74 16.67
N VAL A 216 18.83 -12.35 16.72
CA VAL A 216 19.94 -13.18 17.21
C VAL A 216 20.77 -12.36 18.17
N THR A 217 20.86 -12.79 19.42
CA THR A 217 21.70 -12.18 20.45
C THR A 217 22.73 -13.18 20.96
N SER A 218 23.48 -12.87 22.01
CA SER A 218 24.41 -13.83 22.59
C SER A 218 23.68 -14.95 23.35
N GLU A 219 22.47 -14.66 23.83
CA GLU A 219 21.68 -15.49 24.74
C GLU A 219 20.59 -16.30 24.02
N TYR A 220 20.01 -15.77 22.94
CA TYR A 220 18.91 -16.42 22.24
C TYR A 220 18.93 -16.18 20.73
N GLU A 221 18.11 -16.95 20.02
CA GLU A 221 17.77 -16.71 18.63
C GLU A 221 16.28 -16.91 18.38
N ILE A 222 15.74 -16.31 17.33
CA ILE A 222 14.38 -16.55 16.86
C ILE A 222 14.23 -16.04 15.44
N SER A 223 13.61 -16.84 14.57
CA SER A 223 13.12 -16.44 13.25
C SER A 223 11.60 -16.58 13.27
N TRP A 224 10.90 -15.49 12.92
CA TRP A 224 9.46 -15.50 12.68
C TRP A 224 9.24 -15.78 11.21
N LYS A 225 8.48 -16.83 10.89
CA LYS A 225 8.16 -17.22 9.52
C LYS A 225 6.67 -17.20 9.26
N VAL A 226 6.27 -16.76 8.08
CA VAL A 226 4.88 -16.77 7.62
C VAL A 226 4.72 -17.78 6.50
N LYS A 227 3.51 -18.30 6.33
CA LYS A 227 3.14 -19.16 5.19
C LYS A 227 1.70 -18.88 4.80
N PRO A 228 1.27 -19.19 3.58
CA PRO A 228 -0.13 -19.06 3.21
C PRO A 228 -1.02 -20.10 3.91
N PHE A 229 -2.30 -19.79 4.02
CA PHE A 229 -3.31 -20.66 4.62
C PHE A 229 -4.45 -20.92 3.64
N ALA A 230 -5.01 -22.13 3.67
CA ALA A 230 -6.26 -22.41 2.98
C ALA A 230 -7.39 -21.55 3.56
N VAL A 231 -8.39 -21.19 2.76
CA VAL A 231 -9.54 -20.38 3.20
C VAL A 231 -10.31 -20.98 4.38
N THR A 232 -10.23 -22.30 4.54
CA THR A 232 -10.86 -23.05 5.65
C THR A 232 -9.96 -23.21 6.87
N ALA A 233 -8.73 -22.71 6.84
CA ALA A 233 -7.78 -22.87 7.92
C ALA A 233 -8.28 -22.12 9.18
N PRO A 234 -8.37 -22.79 10.34
CA PRO A 234 -8.82 -22.14 11.58
C PRO A 234 -7.89 -21.00 12.01
N GLU A 235 -6.61 -21.04 11.60
CA GLU A 235 -5.64 -19.98 11.80
C GLU A 235 -6.01 -18.67 11.10
N LEU A 236 -6.94 -18.63 10.15
CA LEU A 236 -7.37 -17.34 9.58
C LEU A 236 -8.39 -16.60 10.44
N GLY A 237 -8.89 -17.24 11.50
CA GLY A 237 -9.93 -16.68 12.36
C GLY A 237 -11.27 -16.52 11.64
N THR A 238 -12.16 -15.75 12.27
CA THR A 238 -13.51 -15.52 11.75
C THR A 238 -13.55 -14.51 10.61
N THR A 239 -14.63 -14.55 9.85
CA THR A 239 -14.90 -13.55 8.83
C THR A 239 -15.15 -12.18 9.43
N TYR A 240 -14.53 -11.16 8.84
CA TYR A 240 -14.91 -9.78 9.12
C TYR A 240 -16.37 -9.57 8.71
N PRO A 241 -17.25 -9.14 9.64
CA PRO A 241 -18.59 -8.74 9.26
C PRO A 241 -18.52 -7.56 8.30
N GLU A 242 -19.48 -7.47 7.36
CA GLU A 242 -19.59 -6.27 6.53
C GLU A 242 -20.05 -5.12 7.42
N ASN A 243 -19.24 -4.07 7.48
CA ASN A 243 -19.63 -2.85 8.17
C ASN A 243 -19.03 -1.63 7.47
N ARG A 244 -19.90 -0.65 7.18
CA ARG A 244 -19.53 0.59 6.50
C ARG A 244 -19.16 1.70 7.47
N MET A 245 -19.48 1.52 8.75
CA MET A 245 -19.22 2.48 9.82
C MET A 245 -17.77 2.38 10.31
N ALA A 246 -17.20 3.52 10.67
CA ALA A 246 -15.81 3.59 11.13
C ALA A 246 -15.69 3.09 12.58
N TYR A 247 -14.59 2.41 12.88
CA TYR A 247 -14.18 1.86 14.19
C TYR A 247 -15.13 0.84 14.81
N THR A 248 -16.18 0.43 14.11
CA THR A 248 -17.15 -0.51 14.68
C THR A 248 -16.53 -1.87 14.99
N PHE A 249 -15.56 -2.31 14.20
CA PHE A 249 -14.83 -3.56 14.47
C PHE A 249 -14.10 -3.59 15.82
N ASP A 250 -13.56 -2.45 16.26
CA ASP A 250 -12.82 -2.35 17.52
C ASP A 250 -13.73 -1.91 18.68
N ASN A 251 -14.70 -1.02 18.42
CA ASN A 251 -15.62 -0.51 19.43
C ASN A 251 -16.64 -1.55 19.90
N ASP A 252 -17.17 -2.39 19.01
CA ASP A 252 -18.15 -3.43 19.37
C ASP A 252 -17.55 -4.49 20.31
N LYS A 253 -16.22 -4.63 20.32
CA LYS A 253 -15.52 -5.50 21.28
C LYS A 253 -15.45 -4.89 22.68
N ARG A 254 -15.42 -3.56 22.78
CA ARG A 254 -15.26 -2.84 24.06
C ARG A 254 -16.59 -2.56 24.75
N TYR A 255 -17.66 -2.36 23.97
CA TYR A 255 -18.98 -2.07 24.51
C TYR A 255 -19.88 -3.27 24.29
N ALA A 256 -20.51 -3.78 25.36
CA ALA A 256 -21.57 -4.77 25.21
C ALA A 256 -22.62 -4.20 24.25
N ALA A 257 -23.02 -4.98 23.25
CA ALA A 257 -24.17 -4.64 22.43
C ALA A 257 -25.33 -4.34 23.39
N LYS A 258 -25.86 -3.12 23.37
CA LYS A 258 -27.08 -2.82 24.14
C LYS A 258 -28.13 -3.83 23.66
N GLY A 259 -28.63 -4.63 24.60
CA GLY A 259 -29.51 -5.75 24.33
C GLY A 259 -30.64 -5.38 23.38
N VAL A 260 -30.86 -6.25 22.41
CA VAL A 260 -32.10 -6.29 21.61
C VAL A 260 -33.11 -7.13 22.37
#